data_AF-A0A959SRT5-F1
#
_entry.id   AF-A0A959SRT5-F1
#
_cell.length_a   1.000
_cell.length_b   1.000
_cell.length_c   1.000
_cell.angle_alpha   90.00
_cell.angle_beta   90.00
_cell.angle_gamma   90.00
#
_symmetry.space_group_name_H-M   'P 1'
#
loop_
_entity.id
_entity.type
_entity.pdbx_description
1 polymer ?
#
loop_
_entity_poly.entity_id
_entity_poly.type
_entity_poly.pdbx_seq_one_letter_code
_entity_poly.pdbx_strand_id
1 'polypeptide(L)'
;MTIGLLTSLSAQLPPELQLPELVAINRMPMRNSAFAFEDMATARTRDRERSANFLSLNGAWKFNWVQDPAQRPKNFFEPGYDDSAWDDFRIPASWEVNGYGLPIYVNQPYDFAGHKLRYGKMTPPYDIPAHQDPVGSYRRTVVLPERFAGKQVFLHVGSAKSCLFVWVNGQRVGYSEDSKLAAEFDITPYLHEGENLFAFQVYRWSDASYLECQDMWRFSGIQRDVFLYCTNTLNIRDVAVKATLAEDLMTGVLDVDAQVWNYKWEHGYISRPDSFTVHAQLEDARGAVVYRDSTAGLRTVAGRYHTIVPFHTELPQVHPWSAETPHLYTLYLTLKDGDGKVL
;
A
#
# COMPACT_ATOMS: atom_id res chain seq x y z
N MET A 1 46.20 4.44 37.25
CA MET A 1 45.95 3.48 36.16
C MET A 1 44.48 3.12 36.23
N THR A 2 43.64 3.94 35.60
CA THR A 2 42.18 3.88 35.73
C THR A 2 41.67 3.27 34.45
N ILE A 3 41.20 2.02 34.53
CA ILE A 3 40.63 1.28 33.40
C ILE A 3 39.25 1.89 33.14
N GLY A 4 39.14 2.71 32.11
CA GLY A 4 37.85 3.17 31.59
C GLY A 4 37.17 2.02 30.86
N LEU A 5 36.02 1.57 31.36
CA LEU A 5 35.09 0.78 30.56
C LEU A 5 34.56 1.69 29.45
N LEU A 6 35.05 1.48 28.23
CA LEU A 6 34.36 1.88 27.02
C LEU A 6 33.13 0.97 26.89
N THR A 7 31.96 1.47 27.30
CA THR A 7 30.69 0.90 26.88
C THR A 7 30.57 1.10 25.37
N SER A 8 30.79 0.03 24.61
CA SER A 8 30.39 -0.02 23.22
C SER A 8 28.88 0.17 23.16
N LEU A 9 28.42 1.30 22.62
CA LEU A 9 27.06 1.44 22.14
C LEU A 9 26.90 0.42 21.00
N SER A 10 26.40 -0.78 21.30
CA SER A 10 25.99 -1.69 20.24
C SER A 10 24.94 -0.94 19.41
N ALA A 11 25.15 -0.83 18.11
CA ALA A 11 24.13 -0.29 17.22
C ALA A 11 22.91 -1.19 17.32
N GLN A 12 21.92 -0.76 18.11
CA GLN A 12 20.71 -1.52 18.32
C GLN A 12 19.89 -1.47 17.01
N LEU A 13 19.42 -2.61 16.55
CA LEU A 13 18.42 -2.67 15.49
C LEU A 13 17.22 -1.78 15.87
N PRO A 14 16.52 -1.16 14.89
CA PRO A 14 15.23 -0.54 15.17
C PRO A 14 14.34 -1.53 15.95
N PRO A 15 13.71 -1.10 17.06
CA PRO A 15 12.88 -1.99 17.87
C PRO A 15 11.79 -2.69 17.06
N GLU A 16 11.27 -2.02 16.03
CA GLU A 16 10.23 -2.53 15.13
C GLU A 16 10.63 -3.86 14.48
N LEU A 17 11.93 -4.12 14.25
CA LEU A 17 12.38 -5.37 13.63
C LEU A 17 12.29 -6.59 14.57
N GLN A 18 12.02 -6.40 15.86
CA GLN A 18 12.03 -7.44 16.89
C GLN A 18 10.77 -7.45 17.76
N LEU A 19 9.68 -6.82 17.31
CA LEU A 19 8.42 -6.65 18.03
C LEU A 19 7.26 -7.25 17.21
N PRO A 20 6.97 -8.56 17.33
CA PRO A 20 5.93 -9.25 16.55
C PRO A 20 4.52 -8.69 16.70
N GLU A 21 4.27 -7.96 17.80
CA GLU A 21 3.01 -7.27 18.06
C GLU A 21 2.85 -5.99 17.22
N LEU A 22 3.93 -5.50 16.60
CA LEU A 22 4.00 -4.25 15.85
C LEU A 22 4.26 -4.49 14.36
N VAL A 23 3.28 -5.07 13.67
CA VAL A 23 3.39 -5.37 12.23
C VAL A 23 3.28 -4.13 11.31
N ALA A 24 2.81 -3.00 11.85
CA ALA A 24 2.65 -1.75 11.10
C ALA A 24 2.55 -0.52 12.01
N ILE A 25 2.97 0.63 11.47
CA ILE A 25 2.73 1.97 12.03
C ILE A 25 2.12 2.81 10.92
N ASN A 26 0.95 3.41 11.16
CA ASN A 26 0.22 4.29 10.22
C ASN A 26 -0.10 3.70 8.84
N ARG A 27 0.04 2.38 8.65
CA ARG A 27 -0.45 1.70 7.44
C ARG A 27 -1.97 1.79 7.39
N MET A 28 -2.50 2.18 6.24
CA MET A 28 -3.93 2.24 6.01
C MET A 28 -4.56 0.85 6.15
N PRO A 29 -5.84 0.76 6.59
CA PRO A 29 -6.57 -0.48 6.55
C PRO A 29 -6.59 -1.09 5.14
N MET A 30 -6.43 -2.41 5.09
CA MET A 30 -6.54 -3.18 3.85
C MET A 30 -7.92 -2.96 3.22
N ARG A 31 -7.94 -2.98 1.90
CA ARG A 31 -9.15 -2.83 1.09
C ARG A 31 -9.03 -3.68 -0.17
N ASN A 32 -10.11 -3.76 -0.93
CA ASN A 32 -10.07 -4.32 -2.27
C ASN A 32 -9.10 -3.54 -3.20
N SER A 33 -8.81 -4.12 -4.37
CA SER A 33 -7.92 -3.54 -5.38
C SER A 33 -8.59 -2.54 -6.34
N ALA A 34 -9.81 -2.05 -6.03
CA ALA A 34 -10.50 -1.09 -6.89
C ALA A 34 -9.75 0.25 -6.95
N PHE A 35 -9.95 0.99 -8.03
CA PHE A 35 -9.30 2.28 -8.26
C PHE A 35 -10.36 3.36 -8.52
N ALA A 36 -10.18 4.52 -7.91
CA ALA A 36 -11.08 5.66 -8.05
C ALA A 36 -10.65 6.51 -9.26
N PHE A 37 -11.39 6.40 -10.35
CA PHE A 37 -11.21 7.20 -11.55
C PHE A 37 -11.98 8.51 -11.45
N GLU A 38 -11.52 9.55 -12.15
CA GLU A 38 -12.13 10.88 -12.20
C GLU A 38 -13.47 10.92 -12.93
N ASP A 39 -13.71 9.96 -13.83
CA ASP A 39 -14.95 9.85 -14.59
C ASP A 39 -15.21 8.43 -15.12
N MET A 40 -16.42 8.26 -15.64
CA MET A 40 -16.90 7.00 -16.20
C MET A 40 -16.13 6.57 -17.46
N ALA A 41 -15.70 7.52 -18.30
CA ALA A 41 -15.00 7.20 -19.55
C ALA A 41 -13.64 6.56 -19.27
N THR A 42 -12.91 7.12 -18.31
CA THR A 42 -11.62 6.63 -17.84
C THR A 42 -11.79 5.33 -17.05
N ALA A 43 -12.82 5.23 -16.18
CA ALA A 43 -13.13 3.99 -15.46
C ALA A 43 -13.37 2.79 -16.41
N ARG A 44 -14.02 3.02 -17.55
CA ARG A 44 -14.25 1.97 -18.57
C ARG A 44 -12.96 1.41 -19.17
N THR A 45 -11.87 2.18 -19.17
CA THR A 45 -10.57 1.70 -19.66
C THR A 45 -9.95 0.67 -18.73
N ARG A 46 -10.31 0.69 -17.43
CA ARG A 46 -9.73 -0.14 -16.35
C ARG A 46 -8.21 0.02 -16.20
N ASP A 47 -7.66 1.09 -16.76
CA ASP A 47 -6.23 1.35 -16.78
C ASP A 47 -5.94 2.53 -15.84
N ARG A 48 -5.54 2.21 -14.60
CA ARG A 48 -5.22 3.21 -13.57
C ARG A 48 -4.15 4.19 -14.03
N GLU A 49 -3.22 3.78 -14.90
CA GLU A 49 -2.11 4.64 -15.33
C GLU A 49 -2.57 5.78 -16.24
N ARG A 50 -3.75 5.65 -16.85
CA ARG A 50 -4.39 6.70 -17.64
C ARG A 50 -5.15 7.73 -16.80
N SER A 51 -5.38 7.44 -15.52
CA SER A 51 -6.14 8.33 -14.64
C SER A 51 -5.31 9.54 -14.22
N ALA A 52 -5.95 10.71 -14.21
CA ALA A 52 -5.44 11.90 -13.56
C ALA A 52 -5.15 11.68 -12.06
N ASN A 53 -5.79 10.69 -11.43
CA ASN A 53 -5.60 10.35 -10.02
C ASN A 53 -4.37 9.46 -9.76
N PHE A 54 -3.59 9.09 -10.77
CA PHE A 54 -2.43 8.22 -10.64
C PHE A 54 -1.11 8.94 -10.94
N LEU A 55 -0.05 8.55 -10.24
CA LEU A 55 1.32 8.94 -10.52
C LEU A 55 2.30 7.81 -10.17
N SER A 56 2.97 7.24 -11.16
CA SER A 56 3.98 6.20 -10.92
C SER A 56 5.21 6.75 -10.19
N LEU A 57 5.68 5.99 -9.21
CA LEU A 57 6.97 6.20 -8.55
C LEU A 57 7.99 5.10 -8.94
N ASN A 58 7.70 4.29 -9.96
CA ASN A 58 8.65 3.35 -10.54
C ASN A 58 9.74 4.09 -11.33
N GLY A 59 10.87 3.42 -11.56
CA GLY A 59 12.02 3.98 -12.25
C GLY A 59 13.22 4.18 -11.32
N ALA A 60 14.11 5.11 -11.66
CA ALA A 60 15.35 5.34 -10.93
C ALA A 60 15.11 6.03 -9.58
N TRP A 61 15.80 5.53 -8.56
CA TRP A 61 15.89 6.05 -7.20
C TRP A 61 17.37 6.10 -6.81
N LYS A 62 17.76 7.11 -6.03
CA LYS A 62 19.07 7.09 -5.36
C LYS A 62 19.07 5.95 -4.35
N PHE A 63 20.13 5.15 -4.36
CA PHE A 63 20.19 3.92 -3.59
C PHE A 63 21.54 3.72 -2.91
N ASN A 64 21.47 3.36 -1.63
CA ASN A 64 22.61 2.96 -0.84
C ASN A 64 22.32 1.60 -0.20
N TRP A 65 23.24 0.66 -0.43
CA TRP A 65 23.19 -0.66 0.18
C TRP A 65 24.38 -0.83 1.11
N VAL A 66 24.12 -1.34 2.32
CA VAL A 66 25.15 -1.71 3.28
C VAL A 66 24.91 -3.13 3.76
N GLN A 67 26.00 -3.84 4.04
CA GLN A 67 25.91 -5.20 4.57
C GLN A 67 25.50 -5.24 6.05
N ASP A 68 25.89 -4.21 6.82
CA ASP A 68 25.64 -4.17 8.26
C ASP A 68 24.71 -2.98 8.62
N PRO A 69 23.65 -3.20 9.42
CA PRO A 69 22.73 -2.15 9.85
C PRO A 69 23.39 -0.94 10.53
N ALA A 70 24.54 -1.14 11.18
CA ALA A 70 25.28 -0.07 11.84
C ALA A 70 25.87 0.94 10.85
N GLN A 71 26.12 0.53 9.60
CA GLN A 71 26.72 1.34 8.54
C GLN A 71 25.68 2.14 7.73
N ARG A 72 24.39 1.86 7.92
CA ARG A 72 23.34 2.52 7.15
C ARG A 72 23.36 4.03 7.40
N PRO A 73 23.03 4.85 6.39
CA PRO A 73 22.95 6.29 6.55
C PRO A 73 21.72 6.64 7.42
N LYS A 74 21.93 7.05 8.67
CA LYS A 74 20.85 7.19 9.67
C LYS A 74 19.93 8.39 9.44
N ASN A 75 20.44 9.46 8.84
CA ASN A 75 19.72 10.70 8.58
C ASN A 75 19.40 10.90 7.08
N PHE A 76 19.48 9.83 6.29
CA PHE A 76 19.23 9.85 4.84
C PHE A 76 17.79 10.23 4.45
N PHE A 77 16.86 10.40 5.39
CA PHE A 77 15.51 10.87 5.07
C PHE A 77 15.42 12.39 5.05
N GLU A 78 16.44 13.11 5.55
CA GLU A 78 16.43 14.57 5.64
C GLU A 78 16.55 15.23 4.25
N PRO A 79 15.79 16.30 3.94
CA PRO A 79 15.86 16.99 2.66
C PRO A 79 17.26 17.49 2.28
N GLY A 80 18.05 17.94 3.26
CA GLY A 80 19.40 18.47 3.05
C GLY A 80 20.53 17.43 2.99
N TYR A 81 20.21 16.13 3.06
CA TYR A 81 21.22 15.07 2.96
C TYR A 81 21.75 14.97 1.53
N ASP A 82 23.08 14.93 1.39
CA ASP A 82 23.77 14.78 0.10
C ASP A 82 23.85 13.30 -0.31
N ASP A 83 23.05 12.93 -1.30
CA ASP A 83 23.01 11.60 -1.92
C ASP A 83 23.69 11.56 -3.29
N SER A 84 24.46 12.59 -3.66
CA SER A 84 25.09 12.69 -4.99
C SER A 84 26.05 11.55 -5.31
N ALA A 85 26.65 10.94 -4.28
CA ALA A 85 27.55 9.78 -4.40
C ALA A 85 26.81 8.43 -4.43
N TRP A 86 25.48 8.41 -4.32
CA TRP A 86 24.69 7.17 -4.34
C TRP A 86 24.43 6.69 -5.76
N ASP A 87 24.28 5.37 -5.90
CA ASP A 87 23.93 4.72 -7.16
C ASP A 87 22.49 5.06 -7.57
N ASP A 88 22.21 4.98 -8.87
CA ASP A 88 20.85 5.02 -9.40
C ASP A 88 20.31 3.60 -9.57
N PHE A 89 19.35 3.20 -8.74
CA PHE A 89 18.72 1.88 -8.74
C PHE A 89 17.30 1.97 -9.28
N ARG A 90 16.91 1.06 -10.18
CA ARG A 90 15.56 1.05 -10.76
C ARG A 90 14.64 0.12 -9.99
N ILE A 91 13.52 0.64 -9.49
CA ILE A 91 12.45 -0.14 -8.85
C ILE A 91 11.23 -0.26 -9.78
N PRO A 92 10.44 -1.35 -9.68
CA PRO A 92 10.59 -2.48 -8.76
C PRO A 92 11.74 -3.43 -9.17
N ALA A 93 12.51 -3.89 -8.19
CA ALA A 93 13.56 -4.87 -8.37
C ALA A 93 14.02 -5.47 -7.04
N SER A 94 14.56 -6.68 -7.11
CA SER A 94 15.37 -7.23 -6.03
C SER A 94 16.82 -6.79 -6.16
N TRP A 95 17.43 -6.36 -5.07
CA TRP A 95 18.80 -5.83 -5.13
C TRP A 95 19.83 -6.92 -5.45
N GLU A 96 19.56 -8.20 -5.10
CA GLU A 96 20.51 -9.30 -5.33
C GLU A 96 20.73 -9.60 -6.80
N VAL A 97 19.68 -9.48 -7.63
CA VAL A 97 19.79 -9.68 -9.08
C VAL A 97 20.33 -8.45 -9.81
N ASN A 98 20.63 -7.38 -9.06
CA ASN A 98 21.19 -6.12 -9.56
C ASN A 98 22.57 -5.83 -8.95
N GLY A 99 23.24 -6.85 -8.40
CA GLY A 99 24.65 -6.76 -7.97
C GLY A 99 24.88 -6.43 -6.50
N TYR A 100 23.83 -6.33 -5.66
CA TYR A 100 23.97 -6.03 -4.24
C TYR A 100 23.70 -7.25 -3.36
N GLY A 101 24.68 -7.65 -2.54
CA GLY A 101 24.55 -8.83 -1.68
C GLY A 101 24.50 -10.15 -2.45
N LEU A 102 24.01 -11.20 -1.79
CA LEU A 102 23.96 -12.55 -2.36
C LEU A 102 22.54 -13.13 -2.32
N PRO A 103 22.10 -13.75 -3.43
CA PRO A 103 20.86 -14.51 -3.43
C PRO A 103 21.04 -15.83 -2.67
N ILE A 104 20.11 -16.15 -1.76
CA ILE A 104 20.17 -17.40 -0.99
C ILE A 104 18.98 -18.26 -1.37
N TYR A 105 19.23 -19.50 -1.80
CA TYR A 105 18.19 -20.52 -1.90
C TYR A 105 18.29 -21.46 -0.71
N VAL A 106 17.17 -21.65 -0.01
CA VAL A 106 17.06 -22.59 1.09
C VAL A 106 15.62 -23.04 1.26
N ASN A 107 15.44 -24.33 1.56
CA ASN A 107 14.12 -24.91 1.85
C ASN A 107 13.72 -24.61 3.31
N GLN A 108 13.81 -25.60 4.21
CA GLN A 108 13.28 -25.51 5.58
C GLN A 108 14.04 -24.56 6.52
N PRO A 109 15.40 -24.49 6.49
CA PRO A 109 16.11 -23.56 7.36
C PRO A 109 15.87 -22.10 7.01
N TYR A 110 15.85 -21.22 8.01
CA TYR A 110 15.93 -19.78 7.80
C TYR A 110 17.29 -19.40 7.21
N ASP A 111 17.32 -18.48 6.25
CA ASP A 111 18.57 -18.07 5.59
C ASP A 111 19.52 -17.31 6.51
N PHE A 112 18.99 -16.66 7.54
CA PHE A 112 19.77 -16.02 8.59
C PHE A 112 20.28 -16.97 9.69
N ALA A 113 19.88 -18.25 9.70
CA ALA A 113 20.32 -19.21 10.73
C ALA A 113 21.84 -19.48 10.74
N GLY A 114 22.50 -19.22 9.61
CA GLY A 114 23.89 -19.60 9.38
C GLY A 114 24.13 -21.09 9.59
N HIS A 115 25.39 -21.52 9.65
CA HIS A 115 25.74 -22.93 9.84
C HIS A 115 25.40 -23.44 11.25
N LYS A 116 25.44 -22.56 12.26
CA LYS A 116 25.28 -22.94 13.67
C LYS A 116 23.84 -23.28 14.04
N LEU A 117 22.86 -22.55 13.50
CA LEU A 117 21.43 -22.74 13.83
C LEU A 117 20.63 -23.39 12.69
N ARG A 118 21.28 -23.78 11.58
CA ARG A 118 20.61 -24.34 10.39
C ARG A 118 19.62 -25.46 10.67
N TYR A 119 19.93 -26.33 11.63
CA TYR A 119 19.07 -27.43 12.09
C TYR A 119 18.81 -27.36 13.60
N GLY A 120 19.14 -26.21 14.20
CA GLY A 120 18.94 -25.94 15.61
C GLY A 120 17.57 -25.36 15.89
N LYS A 121 17.22 -25.25 17.18
CA LYS A 121 16.03 -24.54 17.62
C LYS A 121 16.30 -23.03 17.57
N MET A 122 15.48 -22.30 16.82
CA MET A 122 15.45 -20.84 16.84
C MET A 122 14.72 -20.31 18.09
N THR A 123 15.02 -19.08 18.46
CA THR A 123 14.40 -18.26 19.50
C THR A 123 13.79 -17.01 18.86
N PRO A 124 12.64 -17.11 18.17
CA PRO A 124 11.97 -15.93 17.61
C PRO A 124 11.55 -14.95 18.71
N PRO A 125 11.55 -13.63 18.45
CA PRO A 125 12.04 -12.96 17.24
C PRO A 125 13.56 -12.66 17.25
N TYR A 126 14.31 -13.16 18.24
CA TYR A 126 15.61 -12.59 18.64
C TYR A 126 16.83 -13.10 17.87
N ASP A 127 16.73 -14.19 17.11
CA ASP A 127 17.88 -14.72 16.34
C ASP A 127 18.02 -14.08 14.94
N ILE A 128 17.28 -13.01 14.64
CA ILE A 128 17.63 -12.17 13.48
C ILE A 128 19.00 -11.51 13.73
N PRO A 129 19.91 -11.49 12.74
CA PRO A 129 21.26 -10.99 12.95
C PRO A 129 21.27 -9.48 13.22
N ALA A 130 21.82 -9.05 14.37
CA ALA A 130 22.10 -7.64 14.63
C ALA A 130 23.24 -7.07 13.76
N HIS A 131 24.03 -7.97 13.16
CA HIS A 131 25.13 -7.69 12.24
C HIS A 131 24.94 -8.52 10.97
N GLN A 132 25.46 -8.06 9.84
CA GLN A 132 25.30 -8.72 8.54
C GLN A 132 23.83 -8.91 8.11
N ASP A 133 22.92 -8.02 8.55
CA ASP A 133 21.55 -7.90 8.03
C ASP A 133 21.51 -6.73 7.01
N PRO A 134 21.59 -7.01 5.71
CA PRO A 134 21.71 -5.97 4.71
C PRO A 134 20.56 -4.98 4.72
N VAL A 135 20.90 -3.71 4.52
CA VAL A 135 19.93 -2.60 4.50
C VAL A 135 20.03 -1.87 3.18
N GLY A 136 18.88 -1.67 2.53
CA GLY A 136 18.71 -0.81 1.37
C GLY A 136 18.02 0.50 1.75
N SER A 137 18.69 1.62 1.53
CA SER A 137 18.14 2.97 1.67
C SER A 137 17.86 3.56 0.29
N TYR A 138 16.63 4.02 0.06
CA TYR A 138 16.14 4.56 -1.21
C TYR A 138 15.74 6.03 -1.02
N ARG A 139 16.11 6.91 -1.94
CA ARG A 139 15.67 8.31 -2.00
C ARG A 139 15.18 8.66 -3.39
N ARG A 140 14.09 9.39 -3.48
CA ARG A 140 13.63 9.98 -4.74
C ARG A 140 12.84 11.24 -4.48
N THR A 141 13.12 12.22 -5.31
CA THR A 141 12.44 13.50 -5.31
C THR A 141 11.44 13.58 -6.46
N VAL A 142 10.24 14.09 -6.18
CA VAL A 142 9.12 14.13 -7.14
C VAL A 142 8.37 15.45 -7.02
N VAL A 143 8.14 16.11 -8.15
CA VAL A 143 7.21 17.25 -8.21
C VAL A 143 5.80 16.72 -8.40
N LEU A 144 4.90 17.04 -7.48
CA LEU A 144 3.50 16.61 -7.60
C LEU A 144 2.77 17.43 -8.68
N PRO A 145 2.00 16.78 -9.56
CA PRO A 145 1.15 17.50 -10.51
C PRO A 145 0.09 18.34 -9.80
N GLU A 146 -0.24 19.52 -10.36
CA GLU A 146 -1.23 20.46 -9.81
C GLU A 146 -2.59 19.79 -9.49
N ARG A 147 -3.00 18.79 -10.26
CA ARG A 147 -4.24 18.02 -10.06
C ARG A 147 -4.32 17.24 -8.74
N PHE A 148 -3.22 17.13 -7.99
CA PHE A 148 -3.18 16.56 -6.64
C PHE A 148 -3.45 17.60 -5.55
N ALA A 149 -3.43 18.90 -5.88
CA ALA A 149 -3.70 19.97 -4.92
C ALA A 149 -5.11 19.84 -4.32
N GLY A 150 -5.21 19.97 -3.01
CA GLY A 150 -6.48 19.86 -2.27
C GLY A 150 -7.09 18.45 -2.22
N LYS A 151 -6.41 17.44 -2.79
CA LYS A 151 -6.85 16.05 -2.73
C LYS A 151 -6.24 15.32 -1.54
N GLN A 152 -6.89 14.22 -1.20
CA GLN A 152 -6.32 13.21 -0.32
C GLN A 152 -5.31 12.39 -1.13
N VAL A 153 -4.07 12.26 -0.66
CA VAL A 153 -2.99 11.58 -1.38
C VAL A 153 -2.45 10.40 -0.59
N PHE A 154 -2.31 9.27 -1.28
CA PHE A 154 -1.84 8.02 -0.70
C PHE A 154 -0.60 7.52 -1.42
N LEU A 155 0.38 7.05 -0.64
CA LEU A 155 1.49 6.25 -1.14
C LEU A 155 1.07 4.78 -1.15
N HIS A 156 1.27 4.09 -2.27
CA HIS A 156 1.13 2.64 -2.40
C HIS A 156 2.51 2.02 -2.67
N VAL A 157 2.92 1.06 -1.83
CA VAL A 157 4.12 0.23 -2.03
C VAL A 157 3.66 -1.22 -2.17
N GLY A 158 3.74 -1.78 -3.38
CA GLY A 158 3.15 -3.09 -3.68
C GLY A 158 3.86 -4.27 -3.00
N SER A 159 5.14 -4.12 -2.67
CA SER A 159 5.93 -5.10 -1.91
C SER A 159 7.28 -4.50 -1.51
N ALA A 160 7.64 -4.64 -0.24
CA ALA A 160 8.98 -4.38 0.28
C ALA A 160 9.38 -5.53 1.20
N LYS A 161 10.53 -6.15 0.95
CA LYS A 161 10.96 -7.36 1.67
C LYS A 161 12.23 -7.13 2.48
N SER A 162 12.25 -7.41 3.79
CA SER A 162 11.18 -8.02 4.62
C SER A 162 10.25 -7.03 5.33
N CYS A 163 10.68 -5.78 5.46
CA CYS A 163 9.92 -4.70 6.08
C CYS A 163 10.19 -3.36 5.38
N LEU A 164 9.39 -2.36 5.70
CA LEU A 164 9.44 -1.03 5.08
C LEU A 164 9.31 0.05 6.13
N PHE A 165 10.27 0.97 6.15
CA PHE A 165 10.12 2.27 6.81
C PHE A 165 9.93 3.36 5.76
N VAL A 166 9.03 4.31 6.04
CA VAL A 166 8.65 5.37 5.10
C VAL A 166 8.85 6.74 5.73
N TRP A 167 9.50 7.63 4.98
CA TRP A 167 9.57 9.06 5.26
C TRP A 167 9.16 9.88 4.03
N VAL A 168 8.54 11.02 4.28
CA VAL A 168 8.23 12.04 3.27
C VAL A 168 8.68 13.38 3.83
N ASN A 169 9.47 14.13 3.07
CA ASN A 169 10.03 15.43 3.45
C ASN A 169 10.71 15.44 4.83
N GLY A 170 11.46 14.37 5.14
CA GLY A 170 12.15 14.18 6.42
C GLY A 170 11.28 13.74 7.59
N GLN A 171 9.96 13.69 7.42
CA GLN A 171 9.02 13.27 8.45
C GLN A 171 8.70 11.78 8.34
N ARG A 172 8.74 11.06 9.47
CA ARG A 172 8.40 9.63 9.51
C ARG A 172 6.90 9.46 9.27
N VAL A 173 6.55 8.74 8.21
CA VAL A 173 5.16 8.42 7.84
C VAL A 173 4.73 7.15 8.57
N GLY A 174 5.50 6.07 8.44
CA GLY A 174 5.06 4.77 8.95
C GLY A 174 6.06 3.63 8.81
N TYR A 175 5.55 2.43 9.11
CA TYR A 175 6.25 1.15 9.06
C TYR A 175 5.29 0.05 8.58
N SER A 176 5.80 -0.96 7.88
CA SER A 176 5.03 -2.14 7.49
C SER A 176 5.91 -3.39 7.39
N GLU A 177 5.38 -4.50 7.87
CA GLU A 177 5.80 -5.86 7.55
C GLU A 177 4.82 -6.50 6.54
N ASP A 178 5.07 -7.77 6.21
CA ASP A 178 4.45 -8.57 5.15
C ASP A 178 4.89 -8.13 3.75
N SER A 179 5.76 -8.94 3.15
CA SER A 179 6.30 -8.64 1.82
C SER A 179 5.41 -9.10 0.66
N LYS A 180 4.25 -9.69 0.93
CA LYS A 180 3.34 -10.24 -0.09
C LYS A 180 2.07 -9.41 -0.27
N LEU A 181 1.76 -8.53 0.67
CA LEU A 181 0.68 -7.55 0.57
C LEU A 181 1.22 -6.12 0.37
N ALA A 182 0.39 -5.26 -0.21
CA ALA A 182 0.76 -3.86 -0.39
C ALA A 182 0.64 -3.09 0.93
N ALA A 183 1.52 -2.11 1.11
CA ALA A 183 1.41 -1.12 2.18
C ALA A 183 0.93 0.22 1.61
N GLU A 184 -0.18 0.73 2.12
CA GLU A 184 -0.70 2.07 1.79
C GLU A 184 -0.54 3.01 2.98
N PHE A 185 -0.20 4.28 2.72
CA PHE A 185 -0.09 5.32 3.74
C PHE A 185 -0.79 6.59 3.27
N ASP A 186 -1.57 7.23 4.15
CA ASP A 186 -2.03 8.61 3.93
C ASP A 186 -0.82 9.54 4.10
N ILE A 187 -0.36 10.12 2.98
CA ILE A 187 0.78 11.03 2.96
C ILE A 187 0.37 12.50 2.86
N THR A 188 -0.93 12.79 2.76
CA THR A 188 -1.47 14.15 2.62
C THR A 188 -0.85 15.16 3.61
N PRO A 189 -0.72 14.88 4.93
CA PRO A 189 -0.19 15.86 5.88
C PRO A 189 1.34 16.06 5.80
N TYR A 190 2.05 15.22 5.03
CA TYR A 190 3.50 15.26 4.91
C TYR A 190 3.97 15.97 3.63
N LEU A 191 3.04 16.25 2.71
CA LEU A 191 3.33 16.86 1.42
C LEU A 191 3.32 18.38 1.50
N HIS A 192 4.05 19.01 0.59
CA HIS A 192 3.97 20.45 0.33
C HIS A 192 3.95 20.73 -1.17
N GLU A 193 3.69 21.99 -1.54
CA GLU A 193 3.72 22.42 -2.92
C GLU A 193 5.12 22.24 -3.54
N GLY A 194 5.14 21.92 -4.84
CA GLY A 194 6.36 21.70 -5.60
C GLY A 194 7.00 20.34 -5.33
N GLU A 195 8.29 20.39 -5.02
CA GLU A 195 9.17 19.22 -4.97
C GLU A 195 9.07 18.50 -3.62
N ASN A 196 8.78 17.20 -3.61
CA ASN A 196 8.66 16.39 -2.40
C ASN A 196 9.69 15.24 -2.40
N LEU A 197 10.37 15.04 -1.28
CA LEU A 197 11.33 13.94 -1.08
C LEU A 197 10.62 12.73 -0.47
N PHE A 198 10.77 11.58 -1.11
CA PHE A 198 10.40 10.27 -0.60
C PHE A 198 11.66 9.50 -0.22
N ALA A 199 11.67 8.91 0.98
CA ALA A 199 12.76 8.07 1.43
C ALA A 199 12.23 6.78 2.06
N PHE A 200 12.81 5.65 1.67
CA PHE A 200 12.46 4.32 2.18
C PHE A 200 13.69 3.60 2.74
N GLN A 201 13.50 2.83 3.80
CA GLN A 201 14.53 1.91 4.31
C GLN A 201 13.94 0.50 4.41
N VAL A 202 14.66 -0.47 3.85
CA VAL A 202 14.25 -1.88 3.79
C VAL A 202 15.39 -2.72 4.36
N TYR A 203 15.05 -3.60 5.29
CA TYR A 203 15.96 -4.58 5.89
C TYR A 203 15.77 -5.93 5.23
N ARG A 204 16.85 -6.71 5.10
CA ARG A 204 16.77 -8.06 4.55
C ARG A 204 15.95 -8.96 5.47
N TRP A 205 16.18 -8.84 6.77
CA TRP A 205 15.48 -9.59 7.80
C TRP A 205 14.81 -8.69 8.83
N SER A 206 13.70 -9.21 9.35
CA SER A 206 12.93 -8.71 10.48
C SER A 206 12.32 -9.93 11.16
N ASP A 207 11.72 -9.75 12.32
CA ASP A 207 10.87 -10.75 12.98
C ASP A 207 9.83 -11.38 12.02
N ALA A 208 9.22 -10.62 11.13
CA ALA A 208 8.32 -11.14 10.09
C ALA A 208 8.96 -12.22 9.19
N SER A 209 10.30 -12.24 9.07
CA SER A 209 11.02 -13.26 8.31
C SER A 209 10.85 -14.66 8.87
N TYR A 210 10.50 -14.81 10.16
CA TYR A 210 10.11 -16.10 10.73
C TYR A 210 8.83 -16.68 10.10
N LEU A 211 7.96 -15.83 9.56
CA LEU A 211 6.71 -16.23 8.89
C LEU A 211 6.87 -16.37 7.37
N GLU A 212 8.02 -15.96 6.81
CA GLU A 212 8.30 -15.97 5.37
C GLU A 212 9.35 -17.03 4.98
N CYS A 213 9.19 -18.25 5.51
CA CYS A 213 10.12 -19.37 5.33
C CYS A 213 9.72 -20.36 4.20
N GLN A 214 9.15 -19.88 3.08
CA GLN A 214 8.77 -20.75 1.95
C GLN A 214 9.99 -21.37 1.25
N ASP A 215 9.86 -22.55 0.64
CA ASP A 215 10.91 -23.17 -0.18
C ASP A 215 11.13 -22.37 -1.48
N MET A 216 12.00 -21.35 -1.42
CA MET A 216 12.24 -20.42 -2.52
C MET A 216 13.55 -19.63 -2.35
N TRP A 217 13.88 -18.83 -3.37
CA TRP A 217 14.92 -17.81 -3.27
C TRP A 217 14.57 -16.71 -2.26
N ARG A 218 15.55 -16.37 -1.41
CA ARG A 218 15.49 -15.30 -0.42
C ARG A 218 16.13 -14.05 -1.01
N PHE A 219 15.27 -13.24 -1.63
CA PHE A 219 15.59 -11.90 -2.12
C PHE A 219 15.04 -10.82 -1.20
N SER A 220 15.46 -9.58 -1.45
CA SER A 220 15.03 -8.38 -0.73
C SER A 220 14.87 -7.17 -1.65
N GLY A 221 14.38 -6.06 -1.10
CA GLY A 221 14.15 -4.80 -1.82
C GLY A 221 12.68 -4.53 -2.12
N ILE A 222 12.44 -3.58 -3.02
CA ILE A 222 11.08 -3.16 -3.42
C ILE A 222 10.69 -3.91 -4.69
N GLN A 223 9.89 -4.97 -4.53
CA GLN A 223 9.72 -6.00 -5.56
C GLN A 223 8.47 -5.82 -6.45
N ARG A 224 7.59 -4.88 -6.11
CA ARG A 224 6.39 -4.55 -6.89
C ARG A 224 6.18 -3.03 -6.93
N ASP A 225 5.29 -2.61 -7.82
CA ASP A 225 5.08 -1.20 -8.15
C ASP A 225 4.93 -0.29 -6.94
N VAL A 226 5.51 0.89 -7.05
CA VAL A 226 5.33 2.01 -6.14
C VAL A 226 4.64 3.13 -6.93
N PHE A 227 3.56 3.68 -6.38
CA PHE A 227 2.87 4.80 -7.00
C PHE A 227 2.16 5.64 -5.95
N LEU A 228 1.82 6.87 -6.34
CA LEU A 228 0.86 7.69 -5.63
C LEU A 228 -0.49 7.59 -6.33
N TYR A 229 -1.55 7.62 -5.52
CA TYR A 229 -2.88 7.91 -6.03
C TYR A 229 -3.56 8.96 -5.16
N CYS A 230 -4.52 9.69 -5.73
CA CYS A 230 -5.27 10.69 -5.01
C CYS A 230 -6.78 10.53 -5.18
N THR A 231 -7.54 11.00 -4.20
CA THR A 231 -9.00 11.04 -4.21
C THR A 231 -9.49 12.40 -3.73
N ASN A 232 -10.75 12.75 -3.98
CA ASN A 232 -11.35 13.80 -3.17
C ASN A 232 -11.39 13.38 -1.69
N THR A 233 -11.57 14.36 -0.80
CA THR A 233 -11.68 14.09 0.64
C THR A 233 -12.84 13.15 0.95
N LEU A 234 -13.97 13.29 0.23
CA LEU A 234 -15.06 12.33 0.23
C LEU A 234 -14.87 11.33 -0.93
N ASN A 235 -14.78 10.04 -0.61
CA ASN A 235 -14.49 8.98 -1.59
C ASN A 235 -15.07 7.63 -1.18
N ILE A 236 -15.25 6.74 -2.16
CA ILE A 236 -15.52 5.32 -1.90
C ILE A 236 -14.16 4.64 -1.68
N ARG A 237 -13.84 4.30 -0.43
CA ARG A 237 -12.54 3.75 -0.05
C ARG A 237 -12.46 2.23 -0.24
N ASP A 238 -13.55 1.53 0.05
CA ASP A 238 -13.61 0.07 -0.07
C ASP A 238 -15.00 -0.38 -0.53
N VAL A 239 -15.05 -1.57 -1.12
CA VAL A 239 -16.28 -2.17 -1.65
C VAL A 239 -16.24 -3.68 -1.41
N ALA A 240 -17.26 -4.21 -0.74
CA ALA A 240 -17.51 -5.64 -0.71
C ALA A 240 -18.59 -5.98 -1.74
N VAL A 241 -18.32 -6.95 -2.61
CA VAL A 241 -19.28 -7.45 -3.61
C VAL A 241 -19.48 -8.93 -3.38
N LYS A 242 -20.73 -9.35 -3.21
CA LYS A 242 -21.13 -10.76 -3.16
C LYS A 242 -22.12 -11.00 -4.28
N ALA A 243 -21.68 -11.76 -5.29
CA ALA A 243 -22.50 -12.15 -6.41
C ALA A 243 -22.67 -13.68 -6.38
N THR A 244 -23.88 -14.15 -6.12
CA THR A 244 -24.24 -15.57 -6.03
C THR A 244 -25.40 -15.90 -6.95
N LEU A 245 -25.84 -17.16 -6.97
CA LEU A 245 -27.07 -17.58 -7.63
C LEU A 245 -28.12 -17.91 -6.56
N ALA A 246 -29.39 -17.70 -6.90
CA ALA A 246 -30.51 -18.27 -6.18
C ALA A 246 -30.57 -19.80 -6.39
N GLU A 247 -31.51 -20.47 -5.70
CA GLU A 247 -31.67 -21.93 -5.79
C GLU A 247 -31.99 -22.44 -7.19
N ASP A 248 -32.58 -21.61 -8.06
CA ASP A 248 -32.88 -21.93 -9.45
C ASP A 248 -31.63 -21.97 -10.36
N LEU A 249 -30.48 -21.55 -9.85
CA LEU A 249 -29.19 -21.44 -10.55
C LEU A 249 -29.21 -20.53 -11.80
N MET A 250 -30.27 -19.76 -11.99
CA MET A 250 -30.49 -18.89 -13.15
C MET A 250 -30.67 -17.43 -12.74
N THR A 251 -31.11 -17.18 -11.51
CA THR A 251 -31.27 -15.85 -10.94
C THR A 251 -30.01 -15.48 -10.17
N GLY A 252 -29.37 -14.38 -10.57
CA GLY A 252 -28.22 -13.84 -9.86
C GLY A 252 -28.66 -12.98 -8.68
N VAL A 253 -28.00 -13.14 -7.54
CA VAL A 253 -28.19 -12.31 -6.34
C VAL A 253 -26.93 -11.47 -6.15
N LEU A 254 -27.08 -10.15 -6.17
CA LEU A 254 -25.97 -9.21 -6.02
C LEU A 254 -26.18 -8.36 -4.76
N ASP A 255 -25.28 -8.52 -3.80
CA ASP A 255 -25.12 -7.66 -2.64
C ASP A 255 -23.84 -6.81 -2.78
N VAL A 256 -23.93 -5.51 -2.53
CA VAL A 256 -22.80 -4.59 -2.59
C VAL A 256 -22.80 -3.69 -1.37
N ASP A 257 -21.70 -3.64 -0.64
CA ASP A 257 -21.46 -2.67 0.43
C ASP A 257 -20.34 -1.71 0.00
N ALA A 258 -20.71 -0.46 -0.29
CA ALA A 258 -19.75 0.60 -0.61
C ALA A 258 -19.41 1.42 0.64
N GLN A 259 -18.14 1.42 1.05
CA GLN A 259 -17.68 2.18 2.22
C GLN A 259 -17.22 3.58 1.80
N VAL A 260 -18.01 4.59 2.15
CA VAL A 260 -17.70 5.99 1.86
C VAL A 260 -16.96 6.61 3.05
N TRP A 261 -15.77 7.14 2.80
CA TRP A 261 -14.93 7.80 3.78
C TRP A 261 -14.89 9.29 3.54
N ASN A 262 -14.88 10.07 4.61
CA ASN A 262 -14.66 11.50 4.57
C ASN A 262 -13.38 11.88 5.30
N TYR A 263 -12.34 12.23 4.55
CA TYR A 263 -11.06 12.67 5.08
C TYR A 263 -11.02 14.16 5.43
N LYS A 264 -12.12 14.91 5.21
CA LYS A 264 -12.19 16.33 5.53
C LYS A 264 -11.79 16.57 6.97
N TRP A 265 -10.87 17.51 7.15
CA TRP A 265 -10.43 18.01 8.45
C TRP A 265 -10.86 19.46 8.59
N GLU A 266 -11.62 19.74 9.65
CA GLU A 266 -12.04 21.09 10.01
C GLU A 266 -11.50 21.40 11.41
N HIS A 267 -10.91 22.58 11.59
CA HIS A 267 -10.47 23.05 12.89
C HIS A 267 -11.70 23.41 13.74
N GLY A 268 -12.14 22.51 14.62
CA GLY A 268 -13.28 22.71 15.52
C GLY A 268 -13.71 21.43 16.24
N TYR A 269 -14.59 21.56 17.23
CA TYR A 269 -15.09 20.42 18.03
C TYR A 269 -16.13 19.56 17.29
N ILE A 270 -16.71 20.05 16.19
CA ILE A 270 -17.75 19.37 15.41
C ILE A 270 -17.44 19.54 13.92
N SER A 271 -17.14 18.45 13.22
CA SER A 271 -17.00 18.49 11.76
C SER A 271 -18.38 18.46 11.09
N ARG A 272 -18.60 19.38 10.15
CA ARG A 272 -19.85 19.43 9.37
C ARG A 272 -19.91 18.23 8.42
N PRO A 273 -21.00 17.46 8.41
CA PRO A 273 -21.17 16.37 7.45
C PRO A 273 -21.19 16.88 6.01
N ASP A 274 -20.55 16.13 5.13
CA ASP A 274 -20.74 16.30 3.69
C ASP A 274 -21.89 15.42 3.23
N SER A 275 -22.69 15.95 2.31
CA SER A 275 -23.82 15.25 1.71
C SER A 275 -23.42 14.62 0.38
N PHE A 276 -23.98 13.46 0.06
CA PHE A 276 -23.63 12.73 -1.16
C PHE A 276 -24.70 11.74 -1.60
N THR A 277 -24.54 11.22 -2.83
CA THR A 277 -25.25 10.02 -3.32
C THR A 277 -24.26 9.02 -3.91
N VAL A 278 -24.60 7.74 -3.85
CA VAL A 278 -23.86 6.67 -4.54
C VAL A 278 -24.78 6.06 -5.60
N HIS A 279 -24.26 5.89 -6.80
CA HIS A 279 -24.96 5.31 -7.94
C HIS A 279 -24.28 4.00 -8.32
N ALA A 280 -25.03 2.91 -8.39
CA ALA A 280 -24.57 1.60 -8.83
C ALA A 280 -25.07 1.32 -10.26
N GLN A 281 -24.18 0.84 -11.13
CA GLN A 281 -24.51 0.41 -12.48
C GLN A 281 -23.80 -0.90 -12.80
N LEU A 282 -24.55 -1.94 -13.16
CA LEU A 282 -24.01 -3.22 -13.62
C LEU A 282 -24.15 -3.35 -15.12
N GLU A 283 -23.08 -3.76 -15.79
CA GLU A 283 -23.05 -4.02 -17.23
C GLU A 283 -22.71 -5.48 -17.53
N ASP A 284 -23.34 -6.04 -18.56
CA ASP A 284 -22.98 -7.34 -19.12
C ASP A 284 -21.64 -7.29 -19.88
N ALA A 285 -21.17 -8.45 -20.35
CA ALA A 285 -19.92 -8.56 -21.11
C ALA A 285 -19.90 -7.76 -22.44
N ARG A 286 -21.06 -7.30 -22.94
CA ARG A 286 -21.18 -6.47 -24.15
C ARG A 286 -21.31 -4.99 -23.82
N GLY A 287 -21.29 -4.62 -22.53
CA GLY A 287 -21.49 -3.25 -22.05
C GLY A 287 -22.96 -2.83 -21.96
N ALA A 288 -23.91 -3.75 -22.11
CA ALA A 288 -25.32 -3.44 -21.91
C ALA A 288 -25.60 -3.29 -20.40
N VAL A 289 -26.26 -2.20 -20.01
CA VAL A 289 -26.65 -1.97 -18.62
C VAL A 289 -27.80 -2.92 -18.26
N VAL A 290 -27.56 -3.78 -17.28
CA VAL A 290 -28.53 -4.78 -16.79
C VAL A 290 -29.11 -4.43 -15.42
N TYR A 291 -28.46 -3.52 -14.69
CA TYR A 291 -28.95 -2.98 -13.42
C TYR A 291 -28.46 -1.55 -13.22
N ARG A 292 -29.32 -0.71 -12.63
CA ARG A 292 -28.98 0.63 -12.17
C ARG A 292 -29.80 0.98 -10.95
N ASP A 293 -29.13 1.53 -9.94
CA ASP A 293 -29.78 2.02 -8.73
C ASP A 293 -28.96 3.15 -8.10
N SER A 294 -29.54 3.88 -7.14
CA SER A 294 -28.87 4.92 -6.39
C SER A 294 -29.45 5.05 -4.99
N THR A 295 -28.70 5.69 -4.09
CA THR A 295 -29.22 5.99 -2.75
C THR A 295 -30.55 6.76 -2.79
N ALA A 296 -31.50 6.37 -1.94
CA ALA A 296 -32.75 7.11 -1.74
C ALA A 296 -32.47 8.47 -1.08
N GLY A 297 -32.26 9.49 -1.92
CA GLY A 297 -31.90 10.84 -1.47
C GLY A 297 -30.45 10.98 -1.01
N LEU A 298 -30.16 12.12 -0.39
CA LEU A 298 -28.83 12.45 0.13
C LEU A 298 -28.50 11.62 1.38
N ARG A 299 -27.31 11.03 1.38
CA ARG A 299 -26.63 10.50 2.57
C ARG A 299 -25.69 11.56 3.12
N THR A 300 -25.28 11.42 4.38
CA THR A 300 -24.30 12.31 5.01
C THR A 300 -23.25 11.54 5.79
N VAL A 301 -22.05 12.09 5.86
CA VAL A 301 -20.97 11.56 6.70
C VAL A 301 -20.09 12.70 7.22
N ALA A 302 -19.88 12.72 8.54
CA ALA A 302 -19.02 13.70 9.19
C ALA A 302 -17.54 13.53 8.77
N GLY A 303 -16.77 14.62 8.80
CA GLY A 303 -15.33 14.55 8.54
C GLY A 303 -14.63 13.64 9.55
N ARG A 304 -13.65 12.86 9.08
CA ARG A 304 -12.96 11.78 9.78
C ARG A 304 -13.82 10.56 10.14
N TYR A 305 -15.04 10.47 9.62
CA TYR A 305 -15.89 9.29 9.74
C TYR A 305 -16.07 8.60 8.39
N HIS A 306 -16.65 7.40 8.45
CA HIS A 306 -17.07 6.63 7.29
C HIS A 306 -18.49 6.10 7.49
N THR A 307 -19.13 5.71 6.39
CA THR A 307 -20.43 5.04 6.40
C THR A 307 -20.50 3.98 5.32
N ILE A 308 -21.43 3.03 5.45
CA ILE A 308 -21.65 1.95 4.49
C ILE A 308 -22.94 2.23 3.72
N VAL A 309 -22.86 2.13 2.40
CA VAL A 309 -24.00 2.24 1.50
C VAL A 309 -24.27 0.88 0.86
N PRO A 310 -25.32 0.17 1.30
CA PRO A 310 -25.68 -1.13 0.75
C PRO A 310 -26.51 -0.99 -0.53
N PHE A 311 -26.34 -1.94 -1.45
CA PHE A 311 -27.23 -2.22 -2.58
C PHE A 311 -27.53 -3.71 -2.62
N HIS A 312 -28.75 -4.05 -3.03
CA HIS A 312 -29.21 -5.42 -3.19
C HIS A 312 -30.08 -5.53 -4.43
N THR A 313 -29.86 -6.55 -5.25
CA THR A 313 -30.72 -6.83 -6.41
C THR A 313 -30.70 -8.31 -6.79
N GLU A 314 -31.82 -8.77 -7.35
CA GLU A 314 -31.94 -10.06 -8.03
C GLU A 314 -32.11 -9.83 -9.54
N LEU A 315 -31.31 -10.54 -10.33
CA LEU A 315 -31.31 -10.45 -11.79
C LEU A 315 -31.71 -11.80 -12.37
N PRO A 316 -32.85 -11.90 -13.07
CA PRO A 316 -33.25 -13.17 -13.68
C PRO A 316 -32.37 -13.48 -14.90
N GLN A 317 -32.18 -14.77 -15.18
CA GLN A 317 -31.50 -15.26 -16.39
C GLN A 317 -30.07 -14.70 -16.56
N VAL A 318 -29.29 -14.66 -15.49
CA VAL A 318 -27.87 -14.26 -15.59
C VAL A 318 -27.06 -15.32 -16.32
N HIS A 319 -25.90 -14.94 -16.81
CA HIS A 319 -24.88 -15.88 -17.27
C HIS A 319 -23.92 -16.18 -16.10
N PRO A 320 -23.95 -17.39 -15.51
CA PRO A 320 -23.05 -17.73 -14.42
C PRO A 320 -21.59 -17.76 -14.86
N TRP A 321 -20.70 -17.38 -13.94
CA TRP A 321 -19.26 -17.55 -14.15
C TRP A 321 -18.87 -19.00 -13.84
N SER A 322 -18.08 -19.60 -14.72
CA SER A 322 -17.36 -20.85 -14.46
C SER A 322 -15.99 -20.82 -15.14
N ALA A 323 -15.12 -21.78 -14.84
CA ALA A 323 -13.84 -21.93 -15.55
C ALA A 323 -14.03 -22.25 -17.04
N GLU A 324 -15.14 -22.93 -17.40
CA GLU A 324 -15.48 -23.27 -18.78
C GLU A 324 -16.12 -22.08 -19.52
N THR A 325 -16.93 -21.31 -18.81
CA THR A 325 -17.68 -20.15 -19.31
C THR A 325 -17.46 -18.94 -18.39
N PRO A 326 -16.32 -18.23 -18.51
CA PRO A 326 -15.95 -17.16 -17.58
C PRO A 326 -16.67 -15.84 -17.88
N HIS A 327 -18.01 -15.86 -17.90
CA HIS A 327 -18.82 -14.67 -18.13
C HIS A 327 -18.64 -13.67 -16.98
N LEU A 328 -18.32 -12.42 -17.30
CA LEU A 328 -18.08 -11.37 -16.31
C LEU A 328 -19.01 -10.19 -16.54
N TYR A 329 -19.59 -9.72 -15.44
CA TYR A 329 -20.28 -8.45 -15.35
C TYR A 329 -19.33 -7.39 -14.80
N THR A 330 -19.65 -6.12 -15.06
CA THR A 330 -18.85 -4.98 -14.56
C THR A 330 -19.72 -4.06 -13.73
N LEU A 331 -19.37 -3.93 -12.45
CA LEU A 331 -20.02 -2.99 -11.53
C LEU A 331 -19.25 -1.67 -11.53
N TYR A 332 -19.96 -0.57 -11.77
CA TYR A 332 -19.48 0.78 -11.59
C TYR A 332 -20.21 1.41 -10.41
N LEU A 333 -19.44 2.01 -9.51
CA LEU A 333 -19.94 2.82 -8.42
C LEU A 333 -19.50 4.26 -8.64
N THR A 334 -20.47 5.19 -8.70
CA THR A 334 -20.21 6.62 -8.87
C THR A 334 -20.63 7.35 -7.61
N LEU A 335 -19.68 8.05 -6.98
CA LEU A 335 -19.94 8.96 -5.89
C LEU A 335 -20.23 10.35 -6.45
N LYS A 336 -21.28 11.00 -5.94
CA LYS A 336 -21.61 12.38 -6.26
C LYS A 336 -21.81 13.18 -4.98
N ASP A 337 -21.37 14.44 -4.96
CA ASP A 337 -21.62 15.35 -3.84
C ASP A 337 -23.11 15.76 -3.75
N GLY A 338 -23.41 16.63 -2.77
CA GLY A 338 -24.76 17.12 -2.50
C GLY A 338 -25.37 17.93 -3.66
N ASP A 339 -24.53 18.48 -4.53
CA ASP A 339 -24.93 19.25 -5.72
C ASP A 339 -25.03 18.35 -6.97
N GLY A 340 -24.75 17.06 -6.83
CA GLY A 340 -24.83 16.07 -7.90
C GLY A 340 -23.60 16.02 -8.81
N LYS A 341 -22.50 16.69 -8.44
CA LYS A 341 -21.23 16.62 -9.18
C LYS A 341 -20.53 15.30 -8.85
N VAL A 342 -20.00 14.63 -9.87
CA VAL A 342 -19.16 13.44 -9.69
C VAL A 342 -17.86 13.83 -8.99
N LEU A 343 -17.52 13.09 -7.94
CA LEU A 343 -16.29 13.25 -7.18
C LEU A 343 -15.21 12.31 -7.74
#